data_AF-A0A3N5LJ07-F1
#
_entry.id   AF-A0A3N5LJ07-F1
#
_cell.length_a   1.000
_cell.length_b   1.000
_cell.length_c   1.000
_cell.angle_alpha   90.00
_cell.angle_beta   90.00
_cell.angle_gamma   90.00
#
_symmetry.space_group_name_H-M   'P 1'
#
loop_
_entity.id
_entity.type
_entity.pdbx_description
1 polymer ?
#
loop_
_entity_poly.entity_id
_entity_poly.type
_entity_poly.pdbx_seq_one_letter_code
_entity_poly.pdbx_strand_id
1 'polypeptide(L)' 'ASGFWMKNTLLPLDIAFFAGDGSFVDRLTMEPCPGDPCPVYRPSGPYRLAVEVPAGGFDSLTGAEVLTIAE' A
#
# COMPACT_ATOMS: atom_id res chain seq x y z
N ALA A 1 -14.03 3.18 5.50
CA ALA A 1 -12.66 3.36 4.99
C ALA A 1 -12.46 2.42 3.81
N SER A 2 -11.88 2.91 2.70
CA SER A 2 -11.48 2.09 1.56
C SER A 2 -10.26 1.22 1.91
N GLY A 3 -9.99 0.19 1.11
CA GLY A 3 -8.86 -0.71 1.28
C GLY A 3 -8.56 -1.47 0.00
N PHE A 4 -7.46 -2.21 0.01
CA PHE A 4 -6.99 -3.01 -1.12
C PHE A 4 -7.13 -4.50 -0.82
N TRP A 5 -7.09 -5.31 -1.86
CA TRP A 5 -7.13 -6.77 -1.81
C TRP A 5 -6.20 -7.32 -2.88
N MET A 6 -5.85 -8.61 -2.76
CA MET A 6 -4.87 -9.25 -3.63
C MET A 6 -5.53 -10.22 -4.63
N LYS A 7 -6.76 -9.93 -5.05
CA LYS A 7 -7.51 -10.78 -5.99
C LYS A 7 -6.80 -10.80 -7.34
N ASN A 8 -6.39 -11.99 -7.78
CA ASN A 8 -5.62 -12.21 -9.02
C ASN A 8 -4.22 -11.55 -9.04
N THR A 9 -3.67 -11.17 -7.89
CA THR A 9 -2.29 -10.66 -7.77
C THR A 9 -1.36 -11.80 -7.37
N LEU A 10 -0.42 -12.17 -8.25
CA LEU A 10 0.43 -13.35 -8.07
C LEU A 10 1.70 -13.11 -7.26
N LEU A 11 2.16 -11.85 -7.18
CA LEU A 11 3.34 -11.46 -6.43
C LEU A 11 2.94 -10.90 -5.07
N PRO A 12 3.70 -11.16 -3.99
CA PRO A 12 3.56 -10.42 -2.75
C PRO A 12 3.97 -8.97 -2.97
N LEU A 13 3.21 -8.03 -2.38
CA LEU A 13 3.41 -6.59 -2.57
C LEU A 13 3.54 -5.87 -1.25
N ASP A 14 4.40 -4.85 -1.20
CA ASP A 14 4.26 -3.77 -0.24
C ASP A 14 3.43 -2.66 -0.88
N ILE A 15 2.50 -2.09 -0.13
CA ILE A 15 1.74 -0.91 -0.52
C ILE A 15 1.97 0.19 0.51
N ALA A 16 2.40 1.37 0.03
CA ALA A 16 2.51 2.57 0.84
C ALA A 16 1.39 3.54 0.47
N PHE A 17 0.72 4.07 1.50
CA PHE A 17 -0.42 4.97 1.37
C PHE A 17 -0.02 6.39 1.73
N PHE A 18 -0.50 7.36 0.96
CA PHE A 18 -0.19 8.77 1.16
C PHE A 18 -1.45 9.64 1.08
N ALA A 19 -1.47 10.71 1.86
CA ALA A 19 -2.50 11.74 1.79
C ALA A 19 -2.35 12.59 0.51
N GLY A 20 -3.26 13.55 0.31
CA GLY A 20 -3.31 14.34 -0.93
C GLY A 20 -2.12 15.30 -1.10
N ASP A 21 -1.45 15.65 -0.01
CA ASP A 21 -0.23 16.46 0.03
C ASP A 21 1.05 15.59 0.01
N GLY A 22 0.91 14.27 -0.19
CA GLY A 22 2.01 13.32 -0.22
C GLY A 22 2.48 12.85 1.15
N SER A 23 1.87 13.26 2.27
CA SER A 23 2.28 12.78 3.60
C SER A 23 2.04 11.28 3.74
N PHE A 24 3.01 10.54 4.31
CA PHE A 24 2.84 9.13 4.63
C PHE A 24 1.64 8.88 5.57
N VAL A 25 0.85 7.86 5.26
CA VAL A 25 -0.31 7.42 6.06
C VAL A 25 -0.05 6.06 6.67
N ASP A 26 0.31 5.08 5.84
CA ASP A 26 0.55 3.70 6.29
C ASP A 26 1.37 2.90 5.28
N ARG A 27 1.94 1.78 5.72
CA ARG A 27 2.57 0.77 4.86
C ARG A 27 2.11 -0.62 5.29
N LEU A 28 1.65 -1.40 4.32
CA LEU A 28 1.23 -2.79 4.54
C LEU A 28 1.94 -3.72 3.57
N THR A 29 2.39 -4.87 4.05
CA THR A 29 2.77 -6.01 3.20
C THR A 29 1.53 -6.87 2.97
N MET A 30 1.26 -7.22 1.72
CA MET A 30 0.08 -7.95 1.28
C MET A 30 0.46 -9.23 0.55
N GLU A 31 -0.21 -10.32 0.92
CA GLU A 31 0.00 -11.64 0.34
C GLU A 31 -1.01 -11.98 -0.78
N PRO A 32 -0.62 -12.72 -1.83
CA PRO A 32 -1.53 -13.24 -2.84
C PRO A 32 -2.77 -13.91 -2.24
N CYS A 33 -3.94 -13.65 -2.82
CA CYS A 33 -5.19 -14.25 -2.37
C CYS A 33 -5.44 -15.59 -3.06
N PRO A 34 -5.46 -16.74 -2.36
CA PRO A 34 -5.63 -18.05 -2.97
C PRO A 34 -7.09 -18.40 -3.32
N GLY A 35 -8.08 -17.65 -2.83
CA GLY A 35 -9.50 -17.92 -3.10
C GLY A 35 -10.46 -16.86 -2.56
N ASP A 36 -11.67 -16.81 -3.12
CA ASP A 36 -12.72 -15.87 -2.71
C ASP A 36 -13.46 -16.35 -1.44
N PRO A 37 -13.80 -15.45 -0.48
CA PRO A 37 -13.54 -14.01 -0.52
C PRO A 37 -12.12 -13.64 -0.08
N CYS A 38 -11.50 -12.70 -0.80
CA CYS A 38 -10.17 -12.20 -0.45
C CYS A 38 -10.19 -11.27 0.78
N PRO A 39 -9.14 -11.30 1.62
CA PRO A 39 -8.97 -10.34 2.70
C PRO A 39 -8.79 -8.92 2.12
N VAL A 40 -9.32 -7.94 2.86
CA VAL A 40 -9.16 -6.52 2.54
C VAL A 40 -8.21 -5.88 3.54
N TYR A 41 -7.07 -5.42 3.04
CA TYR A 41 -6.06 -4.65 3.75
C TYR A 41 -6.49 -3.20 3.83
N ARG A 42 -6.63 -2.69 5.05
CA ARG A 42 -7.12 -1.32 5.32
C ARG A 42 -6.00 -0.53 5.97
N PRO A 43 -5.59 0.62 5.40
CA PRO A 43 -4.62 1.49 6.05
C PRO A 43 -5.20 2.13 7.30
N SER A 44 -4.30 2.62 8.15
CA SER A 44 -4.58 3.30 9.42
C SER A 44 -5.44 4.57 9.28
N GLY A 45 -5.47 5.19 8.09
CA GLY A 45 -6.14 6.46 7.85
C GLY A 45 -6.61 6.69 6.41
N PRO A 46 -7.29 7.82 6.15
CA PRO A 46 -7.70 8.23 4.81
C PRO A 46 -6.46 8.53 3.95
N TYR A 47 -6.50 8.10 2.69
CA TYR A 47 -5.41 8.29 1.72
C TYR A 47 -5.98 8.75 0.37
N ARG A 48 -5.12 9.34 -0.45
CA ARG A 48 -5.41 9.77 -1.83
C ARG A 48 -4.58 9.00 -2.85
N LEU A 49 -3.37 8.59 -2.46
CA LEU A 49 -2.42 7.90 -3.31
C LEU A 49 -2.03 6.57 -2.65
N ALA A 50 -1.75 5.57 -3.48
CA ALA A 50 -1.20 4.29 -3.06
C ALA A 50 -0.14 3.86 -4.08
N VAL A 51 1.03 3.46 -3.60
CA VAL A 51 2.14 3.00 -4.43
C VAL A 51 2.40 1.54 -4.12
N GLU A 52 2.31 0.67 -5.13
CA GLU A 52 2.57 -0.76 -5.03
C GLU A 52 3.98 -1.10 -5.53
N VAL A 53 4.73 -1.86 -4.75
CA VAL A 53 6.04 -2.40 -5.11
C VAL A 53 6.12 -3.88 -4.71
N PRO A 54 7.04 -4.69 -5.28
CA PRO A 54 7.29 -6.03 -4.75
C PRO A 54 7.58 -6.00 -3.26
N ALA A 55 7.10 -7.00 -2.50
CA ALA A 55 7.31 -7.06 -1.05
C ALA A 55 8.79 -6.91 -0.67
N GLY A 56 9.07 -6.09 0.34
CA GLY A 56 10.42 -5.68 0.75
C GLY A 56 10.95 -4.44 0.00
N GLY A 57 10.26 -3.99 -1.06
CA GLY A 57 10.63 -2.79 -1.82
C GLY A 57 10.56 -1.49 -1.00
N PHE A 58 9.88 -1.52 0.15
CA PHE A 58 9.77 -0.38 1.07
C PHE A 58 10.38 -0.64 2.46
N ASP A 59 11.33 -1.57 2.59
CA ASP A 59 12.01 -1.81 3.88
C ASP A 59 12.74 -0.57 4.43
N SER A 60 13.18 0.33 3.56
CA SER A 60 13.78 1.61 3.96
C SER A 60 12.77 2.73 4.23
N LEU A 61 11.48 2.52 4.01
CA LEU A 61 10.43 3.52 4.25
C LEU A 61 9.98 3.45 5.71
N THR A 62 10.30 4.49 6.48
CA THR A 62 10.14 4.51 7.95
C THR A 62 8.97 5.33 8.45
N GLY A 63 8.27 6.04 7.55
CA GLY A 63 7.05 6.80 7.82
C GLY A 63 7.27 8.32 7.98
N ALA A 64 8.49 8.80 7.82
CA ALA A 64 8.82 10.24 7.83
C ALA A 64 8.87 10.84 6.42
N GLU A 65 8.70 10.03 5.39
CA GLU A 65 8.88 10.40 3.99
C GLU A 65 7.61 11.03 3.39
N VAL A 66 7.82 11.89 2.39
CA VAL A 66 6.74 12.52 1.62
C VAL A 66 6.87 12.09 0.16
N LEU A 67 5.77 11.63 -0.43
CA LEU A 67 5.71 11.29 -1.84
C LEU A 67 5.69 12.56 -2.67
N THR A 68 6.70 12.73 -3.53
CA THR A 68 6.77 13.79 -4.53
C THR A 68 6.62 13.19 -5.93
N ILE A 69 5.74 13.77 -6.74
CA ILE A 69 5.63 13.44 -8.16
C ILE A 69 6.46 14.48 -8.91
N ALA A 70 7.57 14.03 -9.50
CA ALA A 70 8.37 14.87 -10.39
C ALA A 70 7.70 14.97 -11.77
N GLU A 71 7.76 16.16 -12.36
CA GLU A 71 7.34 16.42 -13.75
C GLU A 71 8.38 15.92 -14.76
#